data_AF-A0A923USH0-F1
#
_entry.id   AF-A0A923USH0-F1
#
_cell.length_a   1.000
_cell.length_b   1.000
_cell.length_c   1.000
_cell.angle_alpha   90.00
_cell.angle_beta   90.00
_cell.angle_gamma   90.00
#
_symmetry.space_group_name_H-M   'P 1'
#
loop_
_entity.id
_entity.type
_entity.pdbx_description
1 polymer ?
#
loop_
_entity_poly.entity_id
_entity_poly.type
_entity_poly.pdbx_seq_one_letter_code
_entity_poly.pdbx_strand_id
1 'polypeptide(L)'
;MLKNKFVILMFLFLVATTGYGQQMDTALILKHLKIRLLTELDLGLLKETALNDFLKRELNATVLKSKGFENFVFFKIGSQTLAIDTIKEGKKIATYTTPACLKNAEECCFVYAFNKNNKGFYRVKGTKSNDFLNLYNSMEQWQYWKVPAKINESTINQFIKDYWVDGLDLACLLRSLTGKTGNCLDYFSHLGVELGN
;
A
#
# COMPACT_ATOMS: atom_id res chain seq x y z
N MET A 1 24.33 39.33 32.61
CA MET A 1 23.08 39.11 31.83
C MET A 1 23.28 38.54 30.41
N LEU A 2 24.49 38.19 29.95
CA LEU A 2 24.71 37.62 28.60
C LEU A 2 24.49 36.09 28.50
N LYS A 3 24.63 35.33 29.59
CA LYS A 3 24.58 33.85 29.56
C LYS A 3 23.20 33.26 29.21
N ASN A 4 22.10 33.93 29.58
CA ASN A 4 20.75 33.40 29.32
C ASN A 4 20.29 33.54 27.86
N LYS A 5 20.89 34.44 27.07
CA LYS A 5 20.49 34.61 25.66
C LYS A 5 21.08 33.52 24.76
N PHE A 6 22.23 32.94 25.11
CA PHE A 6 22.89 31.90 24.33
C PHE A 6 22.19 30.55 24.43
N VAL A 7 21.63 30.21 25.60
CA VAL A 7 20.95 28.93 25.84
C VAL A 7 19.62 28.84 25.07
N ILE A 8 18.88 29.96 24.98
CA ILE A 8 17.60 30.01 24.24
C ILE A 8 17.83 29.87 22.72
N LEU A 9 18.90 30.49 22.19
CA LEU A 9 19.25 30.38 20.77
C LEU A 9 19.68 28.95 20.39
N MET A 10 20.37 28.25 21.30
CA MET A 10 20.78 26.86 21.07
C MET A 10 19.59 25.89 21.13
N PHE A 11 18.58 26.16 21.98
CA PHE A 11 17.33 25.39 21.99
C PHE A 11 16.51 25.59 20.71
N LEU A 12 16.45 26.82 20.17
CA LEU A 12 15.78 27.09 18.89
C LEU A 12 16.46 26.40 17.70
N PHE A 13 17.80 26.26 17.73
CA PHE A 13 18.53 25.51 16.69
C PHE A 13 18.31 23.99 16.78
N LEU A 14 18.15 23.42 17.99
CA LEU A 14 17.86 21.99 18.19
C LEU A 14 16.44 21.60 17.75
N VAL A 15 15.47 22.51 17.85
CA VAL A 15 14.11 22.27 17.34
C VAL A 15 14.07 22.43 15.81
N ALA A 16 14.93 23.28 15.23
CA ALA A 16 14.98 23.48 13.79
C ALA A 16 15.67 22.34 13.01
N THR A 17 16.63 21.61 13.62
CA THR A 17 17.35 20.53 12.93
C THR A 17 16.63 19.18 12.92
N THR A 18 15.56 19.01 13.70
CA THR A 18 14.72 17.79 13.66
C THR A 18 13.54 17.91 12.68
N GLY A 19 13.34 19.09 12.09
CA GLY A 19 12.26 19.37 11.13
C GLY A 19 12.58 19.11 9.66
N TYR A 20 13.82 18.74 9.31
CA TYR A 20 14.17 18.27 7.96
C TYR A 20 13.90 16.77 7.81
N GLY A 21 12.75 16.31 8.31
CA GLY A 21 12.18 15.05 7.84
C GLY A 21 11.81 15.27 6.39
N GLN A 22 12.59 14.69 5.47
CA GLN A 22 12.28 14.65 4.04
C GLN A 22 10.78 14.38 3.88
N GLN A 23 10.03 15.43 3.54
CA GLN A 23 8.64 15.33 3.15
C GLN A 23 8.67 14.61 1.81
N MET A 24 8.76 13.27 1.84
CA MET A 24 8.70 12.49 0.62
C MET A 24 7.40 12.84 -0.06
N ASP A 25 7.53 13.38 -1.27
CA ASP A 25 6.38 13.82 -2.04
C ASP A 25 5.48 12.62 -2.27
N THR A 26 4.30 12.68 -1.66
CA THR A 26 3.28 11.64 -1.78
C THR A 26 2.93 11.43 -3.26
N ALA A 27 3.00 12.47 -4.09
CA ALA A 27 2.80 12.37 -5.53
C ALA A 27 3.87 11.50 -6.21
N LEU A 28 5.13 11.58 -5.77
CA LEU A 28 6.20 10.72 -6.30
C LEU A 28 5.98 9.25 -5.92
N ILE A 29 5.56 8.98 -4.69
CA ILE A 29 5.22 7.62 -4.25
C ILE A 29 4.06 7.08 -5.09
N LEU A 30 3.01 7.87 -5.31
CA LEU A 30 1.86 7.47 -6.13
C LEU A 30 2.24 7.24 -7.59
N LYS A 31 3.18 8.01 -8.17
CA LYS A 31 3.71 7.75 -9.51
C LYS A 31 4.44 6.40 -9.59
N HIS A 32 5.29 6.08 -8.61
CA HIS A 32 5.95 4.77 -8.58
C HIS A 32 4.95 3.62 -8.36
N LEU A 33 3.95 3.82 -7.50
CA LEU A 33 2.90 2.83 -7.28
C LEU A 33 2.11 2.58 -8.58
N LYS A 34 1.80 3.63 -9.33
CA LYS A 34 1.14 3.55 -10.62
C LYS A 34 1.93 2.72 -11.64
N ILE A 35 3.25 2.90 -11.69
CA ILE A 35 4.13 2.07 -12.53
C ILE A 35 4.09 0.61 -12.08
N ARG A 36 4.10 0.34 -10.78
CA ARG A 36 3.99 -1.02 -10.24
C ARG A 36 2.65 -1.69 -10.58
N LEU A 37 1.54 -0.94 -10.62
CA LEU A 37 0.26 -1.48 -11.06
C LEU A 37 0.27 -1.96 -12.51
N LEU A 38 1.12 -1.38 -13.38
CA LEU A 38 1.25 -1.87 -14.77
C LEU A 38 1.69 -3.32 -14.83
N THR A 39 2.59 -3.73 -13.94
CA THR A 39 3.10 -5.10 -13.89
C THR A 39 2.20 -6.02 -13.08
N GLU A 40 1.61 -5.52 -11.97
CA GLU A 40 0.76 -6.37 -11.11
C GLU A 40 -0.61 -6.72 -11.71
N LEU A 41 -1.13 -5.87 -12.60
CA LEU A 41 -2.47 -6.05 -13.21
C LEU A 41 -2.40 -6.46 -14.69
N ASP A 42 -1.24 -6.91 -15.17
CA ASP A 42 -0.99 -7.29 -16.56
C ASP A 42 -1.32 -6.17 -17.59
N LEU A 43 -1.33 -4.91 -17.16
CA LEU A 43 -1.57 -3.73 -18.02
C LEU A 43 -0.36 -3.39 -18.90
N GLY A 44 0.78 -4.06 -18.72
CA GLY A 44 1.93 -3.95 -19.63
C GLY A 44 1.63 -4.43 -21.06
N LEU A 45 0.53 -5.15 -21.28
CA LEU A 45 0.07 -5.62 -22.59
C LEU A 45 -0.96 -4.69 -23.25
N LEU A 46 -1.22 -3.53 -22.65
CA LEU A 46 -2.13 -2.53 -23.21
C LEU A 46 -1.61 -2.01 -24.55
N LYS A 47 -2.53 -1.72 -25.47
CA LYS A 47 -2.23 -0.93 -26.67
C LYS A 47 -1.83 0.49 -26.29
N GLU A 48 -1.12 1.16 -27.19
CA GLU A 48 -0.63 2.52 -26.99
C GLU A 48 -1.73 3.50 -26.55
N THR A 49 -2.92 3.41 -27.14
CA THR A 49 -4.12 4.21 -26.78
C THR A 49 -4.49 4.05 -25.30
N ALA A 50 -4.59 2.82 -24.84
CA ALA A 50 -4.96 2.50 -23.46
C ALA A 50 -3.82 2.81 -22.47
N LEU A 51 -2.56 2.60 -22.88
CA LEU A 51 -1.40 2.98 -22.06
C LEU A 51 -1.32 4.50 -21.88
N ASN A 52 -1.58 5.27 -22.93
CA ASN A 52 -1.61 6.73 -22.86
C ASN A 52 -2.75 7.24 -21.96
N ASP A 53 -3.94 6.63 -22.03
CA ASP A 53 -5.05 6.93 -21.13
C ASP A 53 -4.70 6.57 -19.69
N PHE A 54 -4.11 5.39 -19.45
CA PHE A 54 -3.62 4.97 -18.14
C PHE A 54 -2.66 6.00 -17.55
N LEU A 55 -1.65 6.43 -18.30
CA LEU A 55 -0.64 7.38 -17.84
C LEU A 55 -1.23 8.75 -17.47
N LYS A 56 -2.34 9.17 -18.09
CA LYS A 56 -3.01 10.44 -17.79
C LYS A 56 -3.92 10.39 -16.56
N ARG A 57 -4.54 9.25 -16.25
CA ARG A 57 -5.47 9.12 -15.12
C ARG A 57 -4.78 9.21 -13.77
N GLU A 58 -5.32 9.96 -12.83
CA GLU A 58 -4.80 9.93 -11.46
C GLU A 58 -5.25 8.64 -10.74
N LEU A 59 -4.46 8.19 -9.77
CA LEU A 59 -4.90 7.10 -8.91
C LEU A 59 -5.78 7.68 -7.79
N ASN A 60 -7.00 7.17 -7.65
CA ASN A 60 -7.83 7.37 -6.47
C ASN A 60 -7.19 6.67 -5.26
N ALA A 61 -6.24 7.37 -4.63
CA ALA A 61 -5.45 6.88 -3.53
C ALA A 61 -5.62 7.76 -2.29
N THR A 62 -5.79 7.14 -1.13
CA THR A 62 -5.87 7.81 0.17
C THR A 62 -4.73 7.34 1.06
N VAL A 63 -3.99 8.28 1.67
CA VAL A 63 -2.97 7.95 2.68
C VAL A 63 -3.68 7.48 3.94
N LEU A 64 -3.26 6.33 4.47
CA LEU A 64 -3.81 5.75 5.69
C LEU A 64 -3.00 6.20 6.90
N LYS A 65 -3.70 6.43 8.02
CA LYS A 65 -3.05 6.66 9.30
C LYS A 65 -2.43 5.35 9.80
N SER A 66 -1.25 5.44 10.39
CA SER A 66 -0.55 4.29 10.95
C SER A 66 0.25 4.64 12.21
N LYS A 67 0.43 3.65 13.09
CA LYS A 67 1.23 3.69 14.31
C LYS A 67 2.23 2.53 14.30
N GLY A 68 3.44 2.76 14.80
CA GLY A 68 4.49 1.73 14.91
C GLY A 68 5.27 1.50 13.60
N PHE A 69 4.83 2.08 12.49
CA PHE A 69 5.46 1.94 11.17
C PHE A 69 6.20 3.21 10.74
N GLU A 70 7.16 3.68 11.53
CA GLU A 70 7.83 4.98 11.32
C GLU A 70 8.45 5.13 9.93
N ASN A 71 8.91 4.03 9.32
CA ASN A 71 9.55 4.01 8.00
C ASN A 71 8.60 3.71 6.84
N PHE A 72 7.30 3.58 7.08
CA PHE A 72 6.34 3.24 6.04
C PHE A 72 5.30 4.33 5.81
N VAL A 73 4.78 4.39 4.59
CA VAL A 73 3.59 5.16 4.23
C VAL A 73 2.57 4.20 3.64
N PHE A 74 1.36 4.20 4.18
CA PHE A 74 0.29 3.31 3.74
C PHE A 74 -0.68 4.04 2.83
N PHE A 75 -1.13 3.36 1.78
CA PHE A 75 -2.04 3.89 0.77
C PHE A 75 -3.17 2.92 0.51
N LYS A 76 -4.40 3.40 0.53
CA LYS A 76 -5.59 2.71 0.05
C LYS A 76 -5.87 3.17 -1.37
N ILE A 77 -5.90 2.26 -2.34
CA ILE A 77 -6.38 2.54 -3.71
C ILE A 77 -7.79 2.01 -3.82
N GLY A 78 -8.76 2.90 -4.05
CA GLY A 78 -10.16 2.52 -4.23
C GLY A 78 -10.47 1.94 -5.61
N SER A 79 -11.69 1.45 -5.78
CA SER A 79 -12.17 1.01 -7.09
C SER A 79 -12.18 2.16 -8.10
N GLN A 80 -11.63 1.94 -9.29
CA GLN A 80 -11.58 2.94 -10.36
C GLN A 80 -11.31 2.31 -11.74
N THR A 81 -11.64 3.06 -12.78
CA THR A 81 -11.12 2.82 -14.13
C THR A 81 -9.66 3.23 -14.23
N LEU A 82 -8.82 2.27 -14.59
CA LEU A 82 -7.37 2.45 -14.79
C LEU A 82 -7.04 2.82 -16.23
N ALA A 83 -7.73 2.26 -17.23
CA ALA A 83 -7.48 2.56 -18.63
C ALA A 83 -8.73 2.30 -19.49
N ILE A 84 -8.81 2.96 -20.64
CA ILE A 84 -9.82 2.75 -21.67
C ILE A 84 -9.12 2.54 -23.02
N ASP A 85 -9.39 1.41 -23.69
CA ASP A 85 -8.95 1.15 -25.06
C ASP A 85 -10.10 1.36 -26.05
N THR A 86 -9.85 2.12 -27.11
CA THR A 86 -10.77 2.24 -28.24
C THR A 86 -10.36 1.26 -29.33
N ILE A 87 -11.04 0.13 -29.42
CA ILE A 87 -10.78 -0.93 -30.40
C ILE A 87 -11.61 -0.65 -31.67
N LYS A 88 -10.90 -0.24 -32.74
CA LYS A 88 -11.41 0.16 -34.06
C LYS A 88 -12.30 1.41 -34.04
N GLU A 89 -11.83 2.50 -34.65
CA GLU A 89 -12.59 3.69 -35.09
C GLU A 89 -13.92 3.93 -34.33
N GLY A 90 -13.85 4.02 -32.99
CA GLY A 90 -14.98 4.37 -32.12
C GLY A 90 -16.02 3.28 -31.81
N LYS A 91 -15.85 2.01 -32.20
CA LYS A 91 -16.94 0.99 -32.08
C LYS A 91 -16.85 0.02 -30.90
N LYS A 92 -15.67 -0.21 -30.30
CA LYS A 92 -15.58 -1.05 -29.10
C LYS A 92 -14.69 -0.40 -28.06
N ILE A 93 -15.20 -0.29 -26.83
CA ILE A 93 -14.46 0.25 -25.70
C ILE A 93 -14.13 -0.92 -24.76
N ALA A 94 -12.84 -1.19 -24.55
CA ALA A 94 -12.41 -2.07 -23.48
C ALA A 94 -12.02 -1.22 -22.27
N THR A 95 -12.65 -1.48 -21.13
CA THR A 95 -12.36 -0.76 -19.89
C THR A 95 -11.56 -1.67 -18.98
N TYR A 96 -10.45 -1.15 -18.48
CA TYR A 96 -9.60 -1.81 -17.50
C TYR A 96 -9.85 -1.14 -16.15
N THR A 97 -10.37 -1.89 -15.19
CA THR A 97 -10.63 -1.38 -13.84
C THR A 97 -9.74 -2.09 -12.83
N THR A 98 -9.59 -1.48 -11.66
CA THR A 98 -9.17 -2.25 -10.48
C THR A 98 -10.15 -3.42 -10.28
N PRO A 99 -9.69 -4.62 -9.87
CA PRO A 99 -10.54 -5.76 -9.59
C PRO A 99 -11.68 -5.43 -8.62
N ALA A 100 -12.87 -5.97 -8.89
CA ALA A 100 -14.02 -5.91 -7.99
C ALA A 100 -13.84 -6.88 -6.81
N CYS A 101 -14.49 -6.58 -5.69
CA CYS A 101 -14.53 -7.45 -4.51
C CYS A 101 -15.68 -8.44 -4.56
N LEU A 102 -15.67 -9.32 -3.57
CA LEU A 102 -16.82 -10.10 -3.15
C LEU A 102 -18.11 -9.26 -3.10
N LYS A 103 -19.23 -9.91 -3.46
CA LYS A 103 -20.61 -9.41 -3.28
C LYS A 103 -20.96 -8.97 -1.85
N ASN A 104 -20.12 -9.27 -0.85
CA ASN A 104 -20.39 -9.05 0.58
C ASN A 104 -19.31 -8.22 1.30
N ALA A 105 -18.31 -7.67 0.60
CA ALA A 105 -17.33 -6.77 1.22
C ALA A 105 -17.79 -5.32 1.04
N GLU A 106 -17.86 -4.55 2.12
CA GLU A 106 -18.36 -3.17 2.10
C GLU A 106 -17.45 -2.20 1.31
N GLU A 107 -16.17 -2.53 1.12
CA GLU A 107 -15.23 -1.67 0.40
C GLU A 107 -14.20 -2.41 -0.45
N CYS A 108 -14.09 -1.97 -1.72
CA CYS A 108 -13.07 -2.42 -2.65
C CYS A 108 -11.84 -1.56 -2.69
N CYS A 109 -10.76 -2.11 -2.15
CA CYS A 109 -9.47 -1.46 -2.21
C CYS A 109 -8.28 -2.41 -2.21
N PHE A 110 -7.21 -1.92 -2.82
CA PHE A 110 -5.87 -2.36 -2.48
C PHE A 110 -5.32 -1.53 -1.34
N VAL A 111 -4.51 -2.14 -0.49
CA VAL A 111 -3.68 -1.39 0.45
C VAL A 111 -2.23 -1.74 0.22
N TYR A 112 -1.42 -0.71 0.00
CA TYR A 112 0.02 -0.80 -0.16
C TYR A 112 0.73 -0.11 1.00
N ALA A 113 1.87 -0.67 1.39
CA ALA A 113 2.84 0.00 2.23
C ALA A 113 4.07 0.34 1.39
N PHE A 114 4.55 1.56 1.49
CA PHE A 114 5.78 2.03 0.87
C PHE A 114 6.85 2.21 1.94
N ASN A 115 7.99 1.53 1.82
CA ASN A 115 9.11 1.68 2.74
C ASN A 115 10.01 2.82 2.29
N LYS A 116 10.13 3.85 3.13
CA LYS A 116 10.89 5.07 2.85
C LYS A 116 12.39 4.82 2.73
N ASN A 117 12.92 3.77 3.36
CA ASN A 117 14.35 3.47 3.40
C ASN A 117 14.80 2.79 2.11
N ASN A 118 14.13 1.70 1.72
CA ASN A 118 14.51 0.92 0.53
C ASN A 118 13.70 1.24 -0.73
N LYS A 119 12.72 2.16 -0.63
CA LYS A 119 11.80 2.56 -1.70
C LYS A 119 10.95 1.40 -2.27
N GLY A 120 10.80 0.32 -1.50
CA GLY A 120 10.01 -0.85 -1.85
C GLY A 120 8.51 -0.67 -1.55
N PHE A 121 7.68 -1.37 -2.32
CA PHE A 121 6.25 -1.48 -2.07
C PHE A 121 5.89 -2.89 -1.57
N TYR A 122 4.88 -2.95 -0.71
CA TYR A 122 4.32 -4.19 -0.18
C TYR A 122 2.81 -4.12 -0.31
N ARG A 123 2.19 -5.02 -1.08
CA ARG A 123 0.73 -5.11 -1.16
C ARG A 123 0.21 -5.84 0.07
N VAL A 124 -0.33 -5.13 1.07
CA VAL A 124 -0.79 -5.72 2.34
C VAL A 124 -2.27 -6.11 2.34
N LYS A 125 -3.07 -5.52 1.44
CA LYS A 125 -4.46 -5.94 1.13
C LYS A 125 -4.65 -5.94 -0.38
N GLY A 126 -5.29 -6.98 -0.93
CA GLY A 126 -5.53 -7.11 -2.37
C GLY A 126 -6.03 -8.49 -2.76
N THR A 127 -6.14 -8.72 -4.06
CA THR A 127 -6.63 -9.99 -4.62
C THR A 127 -5.56 -11.08 -4.58
N LYS A 128 -5.94 -12.31 -4.16
CA LYS A 128 -5.17 -13.57 -4.25
C LYS A 128 -3.93 -13.72 -3.36
N SER A 129 -3.15 -12.66 -3.14
CA SER A 129 -1.93 -12.71 -2.33
C SER A 129 -1.56 -11.34 -1.75
N ASN A 130 -0.82 -11.36 -0.65
CA ASN A 130 -0.23 -10.17 -0.04
C ASN A 130 1.29 -10.36 0.14
N ASP A 131 1.95 -9.23 0.38
CA ASP A 131 3.35 -9.12 0.73
C ASP A 131 3.53 -8.89 2.24
N PHE A 132 2.55 -9.27 3.08
CA PHE A 132 2.59 -8.94 4.51
C PHE A 132 3.77 -9.61 5.21
N LEU A 133 4.13 -10.83 4.84
CA LEU A 133 5.35 -11.48 5.34
C LEU A 133 6.61 -10.66 5.02
N ASN A 134 6.70 -10.13 3.80
CA ASN A 134 7.83 -9.32 3.36
C ASN A 134 7.88 -7.98 4.09
N LEU A 135 6.70 -7.35 4.29
CA LEU A 135 6.58 -6.16 5.11
C LEU A 135 7.02 -6.45 6.55
N TYR A 136 6.50 -7.52 7.15
CA TYR A 136 6.81 -7.91 8.52
C TYR A 136 8.32 -8.08 8.72
N ASN A 137 8.98 -8.78 7.81
CA ASN A 137 10.44 -8.97 7.84
C ASN A 137 11.22 -7.66 7.66
N SER A 138 10.65 -6.66 6.98
CA SER A 138 11.30 -5.37 6.71
C SER A 138 11.20 -4.36 7.87
N MET A 139 10.53 -4.68 8.97
CA MET A 139 10.39 -3.79 10.14
C MET A 139 11.59 -3.85 11.11
N GLU A 140 12.64 -4.62 10.79
CA GLU A 140 13.96 -4.68 11.47
C GLU A 140 14.04 -4.96 12.99
N GLN A 141 12.95 -5.10 13.73
CA GLN A 141 13.01 -5.52 15.15
C GLN A 141 12.94 -7.04 15.39
N TRP A 142 12.77 -7.85 14.33
CA TRP A 142 12.67 -9.31 14.43
C TRP A 142 13.69 -9.95 13.50
N GLN A 143 14.97 -9.79 13.84
CA GLN A 143 16.04 -10.54 13.16
C GLN A 143 15.79 -12.05 13.32
N TYR A 144 16.10 -12.79 12.25
CA TYR A 144 16.07 -14.25 12.06
C TYR A 144 14.79 -14.85 11.44
N TRP A 145 14.76 -14.84 10.09
CA TRP A 145 14.59 -15.97 9.14
C TRP A 145 13.69 -17.18 9.48
N LYS A 146 12.78 -17.07 10.42
CA LYS A 146 11.75 -18.09 10.67
C LYS A 146 10.44 -17.35 10.77
N VAL A 147 9.46 -17.75 9.94
CA VAL A 147 8.04 -17.63 10.31
C VAL A 147 7.98 -18.01 11.79
N PRO A 148 7.53 -17.11 12.69
CA PRO A 148 7.64 -17.38 14.12
C PRO A 148 7.03 -18.75 14.37
N ALA A 149 7.86 -19.71 14.83
CA ALA A 149 7.49 -21.12 14.86
C ALA A 149 6.19 -21.35 15.66
N LYS A 150 5.82 -20.37 16.50
CA LYS A 150 4.47 -20.18 17.05
C LYS A 150 4.15 -18.69 17.16
N ILE A 151 3.36 -18.13 16.25
CA ILE A 151 2.60 -16.90 16.55
C ILE A 151 1.41 -17.34 17.41
N ASN A 152 1.40 -16.95 18.68
CA ASN A 152 0.28 -17.20 19.59
C ASN A 152 -0.52 -15.90 19.82
N GLU A 153 -1.67 -16.01 20.50
CA GLU A 153 -2.54 -14.85 20.77
C GLU A 153 -1.84 -13.76 21.60
N SER A 154 -0.91 -14.11 22.49
CA SER A 154 -0.13 -13.11 23.24
C SER A 154 0.75 -12.27 22.32
N THR A 155 1.43 -12.90 21.36
CA THR A 155 2.23 -12.19 20.34
C THR A 155 1.35 -11.31 19.46
N ILE A 156 0.18 -11.80 19.06
CA ILE A 156 -0.77 -11.03 18.24
C ILE A 156 -1.27 -9.81 19.00
N ASN A 157 -1.69 -9.99 20.26
CA ASN A 157 -2.20 -8.91 21.10
C ASN A 157 -1.12 -7.84 21.36
N GLN A 158 0.13 -8.26 21.56
CA GLN A 158 1.24 -7.31 21.69
C GLN A 158 1.48 -6.56 20.37
N PHE A 159 1.48 -7.27 19.23
CA PHE A 159 1.67 -6.66 17.93
C PHE A 159 0.60 -5.60 17.62
N ILE A 160 -0.69 -5.89 17.82
CA ILE A 160 -1.76 -4.90 17.55
C ILE A 160 -1.79 -3.73 18.53
N LYS A 161 -1.17 -3.87 19.70
CA LYS A 161 -0.99 -2.78 20.66
C LYS A 161 0.10 -1.81 20.18
N ASP A 162 1.18 -2.36 19.65
CA ASP A 162 2.35 -1.60 19.20
C ASP A 162 2.15 -1.02 17.80
N TYR A 163 1.46 -1.75 16.93
CA TYR A 163 1.26 -1.46 15.52
C TYR A 163 -0.22 -1.33 15.18
N TRP A 164 -0.55 -0.32 14.36
CA TRP A 164 -1.91 -0.10 13.88
C TRP A 164 -1.89 0.58 12.52
N VAL A 165 -2.84 0.23 11.65
CA VAL A 165 -3.09 0.91 10.37
C VAL A 165 -4.60 0.99 10.17
N ASP A 166 -5.08 2.17 9.79
CA ASP A 166 -6.49 2.40 9.55
C ASP A 166 -7.04 1.50 8.44
N GLY A 167 -8.19 0.86 8.66
CA GLY A 167 -8.81 -0.05 7.70
C GLY A 167 -8.09 -1.38 7.42
N LEU A 168 -7.08 -1.76 8.22
CA LEU A 168 -6.39 -3.06 8.13
C LEU A 168 -6.55 -3.90 9.40
N ASP A 169 -6.99 -5.15 9.24
CA ASP A 169 -6.97 -6.15 10.32
C ASP A 169 -5.58 -6.78 10.44
N LEU A 170 -4.69 -6.09 11.15
CA LEU A 170 -3.32 -6.54 11.41
C LEU A 170 -3.27 -7.86 12.19
N ALA A 171 -4.27 -8.15 13.04
CA ALA A 171 -4.33 -9.41 13.77
C ALA A 171 -4.57 -10.57 12.80
N CYS A 172 -5.50 -10.40 11.85
CA CYS A 172 -5.75 -11.39 10.81
C CYS A 172 -4.51 -11.58 9.93
N LEU A 173 -3.89 -10.49 9.46
CA LEU A 173 -2.68 -10.55 8.64
C LEU A 173 -1.54 -11.31 9.37
N LEU A 174 -1.34 -11.07 10.66
CA LEU A 174 -0.33 -11.78 11.43
C LEU A 174 -0.68 -13.27 11.63
N ARG A 175 -1.95 -13.61 11.88
CA ARG A 175 -2.41 -15.02 11.95
C ARG A 175 -2.14 -15.77 10.65
N SER A 176 -2.30 -15.10 9.49
CA SER A 176 -2.09 -15.71 8.18
C SER A 176 -0.65 -16.23 7.97
N LEU A 177 0.34 -15.67 8.67
CA LEU A 177 1.73 -16.13 8.59
C LEU A 177 1.93 -17.54 9.18
N THR A 178 1.02 -18.04 10.02
CA THR A 178 1.12 -19.38 10.64
C THR A 178 0.66 -20.54 9.77
N GLY A 179 0.34 -20.29 8.50
CA GLY A 179 -0.25 -21.31 7.61
C GLY A 179 -1.72 -21.60 7.90
N LYS A 180 -2.34 -20.95 8.90
CA LYS A 180 -3.79 -20.88 9.03
C LYS A 180 -4.33 -20.02 7.88
N THR A 181 -4.85 -20.67 6.85
CA THR A 181 -5.64 -20.03 5.81
C THR A 181 -6.89 -19.43 6.44
N GLY A 182 -6.89 -18.11 6.61
CA GLY A 182 -8.05 -17.34 7.03
C GLY A 182 -8.42 -16.34 5.94
N ASN A 183 -9.67 -15.90 5.95
CA ASN A 183 -10.26 -14.87 5.07
C ASN A 183 -9.61 -13.47 5.23
N CYS A 184 -8.38 -13.38 5.74
CA CYS A 184 -7.65 -12.13 5.94
C CYS A 184 -7.32 -11.42 4.63
N LEU A 185 -7.34 -12.17 3.54
CA LEU A 185 -7.27 -11.70 2.17
C LEU A 185 -8.41 -12.36 1.43
N ASP A 186 -9.40 -11.57 1.03
CA ASP A 186 -10.46 -12.03 0.16
C ASP A 186 -9.85 -12.75 -1.06
N TYR A 187 -10.12 -14.05 -1.18
CA TYR A 187 -9.84 -14.83 -2.39
C TYR A 187 -10.71 -14.28 -3.53
N PHE A 188 -10.19 -14.04 -4.73
CA PHE A 188 -10.89 -14.28 -6.02
C PHE A 188 -10.00 -14.15 -7.27
N SER A 189 -10.48 -14.75 -8.37
CA SER A 189 -9.80 -14.92 -9.66
C SER A 189 -10.35 -14.02 -10.78
N HIS A 190 -9.41 -13.72 -11.69
CA HIS A 190 -9.42 -13.09 -13.01
C HIS A 190 -10.07 -11.71 -13.24
N LEU A 191 -9.26 -10.85 -13.88
CA LEU A 191 -9.62 -9.57 -14.47
C LEU A 191 -11.01 -9.62 -15.15
N GLY A 192 -11.92 -8.76 -14.71
CA GLY A 192 -13.13 -8.46 -15.47
C GLY A 192 -12.76 -7.51 -16.61
N VAL A 193 -12.58 -8.04 -17.82
CA VAL A 193 -12.60 -7.20 -19.03
C VAL A 193 -14.07 -7.01 -19.38
N GLU A 194 -14.61 -5.84 -19.07
CA GLU A 194 -15.94 -5.46 -19.51
C GLU A 194 -15.85 -4.80 -20.89
N LEU A 195 -16.49 -5.42 -21.87
CA LEU A 195 -16.67 -4.85 -23.20
C LEU A 195 -17.95 -4.02 -23.18
N GLY A 196 -17.82 -2.71 -23.41
CA GLY A 196 -18.98 -1.85 -23.65
C GLY A 196 -19.64 -2.21 -24.98
N ASN A 197 -20.96 -2.46 -24.95
CA ASN A 197 -21.80 -2.63 -26.15
C ASN A 197 -22.30 -1.28 -26.65
#